data_AF-A0A445N3P9-F1
#
_entry.id   AF-A0A445N3P9-F1
#
_cell.length_a   1.000
_cell.length_b   1.000
_cell.length_c   1.000
_cell.angle_alpha   90.00
_cell.angle_beta   90.00
_cell.angle_gamma   90.00
#
_symmetry.space_group_name_H-M   'P 1'
#
loop_
_entity.id
_entity.type
_entity.pdbx_description
1 polymer ?
#
loop_
_entity_poly.entity_id
_entity_poly.type
_entity_poly.pdbx_seq_one_letter_code
_entity_poly.pdbx_strand_id
1 'polypeptide(L)'
;MFSLLKSNFPDAHAFMVGTIRLTKAGRWISYFVIIGLIAGLGAIAFHYLCHVGTHFFLDQMAGYRPPDPHGEKPILDPTNRPFIRWMLLFVPALGGILSGVIVYTFAPEAEGHGTDAAIDAYHNKGGFIRGRIPIIKTIASALTISSGGSGGREGPIAQIGAGFGSFFATKLNHPRL
;
A
#
# COMPACT_ATOMS: atom_id res chain seq x y z
N MET A 1 15.45 -55.58 -33.19
CA MET A 1 15.16 -54.20 -33.67
C MET A 1 13.81 -53.67 -33.15
N PHE A 2 13.39 -54.01 -31.92
CA PHE A 2 12.12 -53.53 -31.33
C PHE A 2 12.28 -52.99 -29.89
N SER A 3 13.51 -52.98 -29.36
CA SER A 3 13.82 -52.58 -27.97
C SER A 3 14.25 -51.12 -27.82
N LEU A 4 14.47 -50.39 -28.94
CA LEU A 4 14.99 -49.01 -28.93
C LEU A 4 13.89 -47.93 -29.04
N LEU A 5 12.61 -48.32 -29.13
CA LEU A 5 11.48 -47.40 -29.31
C LEU A 5 10.70 -47.10 -28.01
N LYS A 6 11.05 -47.76 -26.88
CA LYS A 6 10.35 -47.57 -25.60
C LYS A 6 11.04 -46.58 -24.64
N SER A 7 12.19 -46.01 -25.01
CA SER A 7 13.00 -45.15 -24.13
C SER A 7 12.68 -43.65 -24.19
N ASN A 8 11.69 -43.23 -25.00
CA ASN A 8 11.37 -41.82 -25.23
C ASN A 8 9.95 -41.41 -24.80
N PHE A 9 9.21 -42.29 -24.13
CA PHE A 9 7.92 -41.91 -23.55
C PHE A 9 8.14 -41.40 -22.12
N PRO A 10 7.72 -40.15 -21.79
CA PRO A 10 7.81 -39.64 -20.43
C PRO A 10 7.04 -40.56 -19.50
N ASP A 11 7.69 -41.00 -18.43
CA ASP A 11 7.10 -41.87 -17.41
C ASP A 11 5.82 -41.25 -16.85
N ALA A 12 4.81 -42.05 -16.50
CA ALA A 12 3.57 -41.55 -15.89
C ALA A 12 3.83 -40.67 -14.64
N HIS A 13 4.92 -40.92 -13.92
CA HIS A 13 5.40 -40.08 -12.82
C HIS A 13 5.85 -38.68 -13.27
N ALA A 14 6.48 -38.52 -14.43
CA ALA A 14 6.86 -37.22 -14.97
C ALA A 14 5.63 -36.38 -15.34
N PHE A 15 4.59 -37.01 -15.91
CA PHE A 15 3.30 -36.35 -16.16
C PHE A 15 2.57 -35.95 -14.87
N MET A 16 2.59 -36.81 -13.85
CA MET A 16 1.94 -36.52 -12.56
C MET A 16 2.65 -35.41 -11.77
N VAL A 17 4.00 -35.38 -11.79
CA VAL A 17 4.78 -34.30 -11.18
C VAL A 17 4.58 -32.98 -11.94
N GLY A 18 4.49 -33.02 -13.28
CA GLY A 18 4.18 -31.85 -14.11
C GLY A 18 2.80 -31.26 -13.82
N THR A 19 1.76 -32.08 -13.67
CA THR A 19 0.41 -31.62 -13.33
C THR A 19 0.34 -31.08 -11.89
N ILE A 20 1.00 -31.70 -10.91
CA ILE A 20 1.10 -31.15 -9.54
C ILE A 20 1.79 -29.78 -9.54
N ARG A 21 2.82 -29.57 -10.38
CA ARG A 21 3.48 -28.27 -10.53
C ARG A 21 2.56 -27.23 -11.19
N LEU A 22 1.78 -27.59 -12.22
CA LEU A 22 0.82 -26.67 -12.84
C LEU A 22 -0.30 -26.25 -11.88
N THR A 23 -0.89 -27.18 -11.13
CA THR A 23 -1.97 -26.87 -10.19
C THR A 23 -1.48 -26.03 -9.01
N LYS A 24 -0.24 -26.28 -8.54
CA LYS A 24 0.41 -25.42 -7.54
C LYS A 24 0.71 -24.03 -8.14
N ALA A 25 1.32 -23.94 -9.31
CA ALA A 25 1.62 -22.65 -9.95
C ALA A 25 0.36 -21.80 -10.16
N GLY A 26 -0.74 -22.40 -10.62
CA GLY A 26 -2.03 -21.73 -10.78
C GLY A 26 -2.57 -21.14 -9.47
N ARG A 27 -2.42 -21.87 -8.36
CA ARG A 27 -2.82 -21.38 -7.03
C ARG A 27 -2.01 -20.16 -6.59
N TRP A 28 -0.69 -20.16 -6.81
CA TRP A 28 0.17 -19.04 -6.44
C TRP A 28 -0.11 -17.81 -7.31
N ILE A 29 -0.31 -17.99 -8.62
CA ILE A 29 -0.71 -16.93 -9.54
C ILE A 29 -2.02 -16.28 -9.10
N SER A 30 -3.02 -17.09 -8.70
CA SER A 30 -4.29 -16.57 -8.21
C SER A 30 -4.12 -15.67 -6.98
N TYR A 31 -3.20 -16.02 -6.07
CA TYR A 31 -2.91 -15.18 -4.91
C TYR A 31 -2.23 -13.87 -5.29
N PHE A 32 -1.28 -13.88 -6.21
CA PHE A 32 -0.64 -12.65 -6.69
C PHE A 32 -1.64 -11.70 -7.36
N VAL A 33 -2.58 -12.24 -8.14
CA VAL A 33 -3.65 -11.44 -8.77
C VAL A 33 -4.55 -10.80 -7.72
N ILE A 34 -4.98 -11.57 -6.71
CA ILE A 34 -5.82 -11.04 -5.62
C ILE A 34 -5.09 -9.97 -4.81
N ILE A 35 -3.83 -10.21 -4.45
CA ILE A 35 -3.00 -9.24 -3.70
C ILE A 35 -2.81 -7.96 -4.53
N GLY A 36 -2.53 -8.09 -5.83
CA GLY A 36 -2.37 -6.95 -6.75
C GLY A 36 -3.65 -6.12 -6.88
N LEU A 37 -4.82 -6.76 -7.01
CA LEU A 37 -6.11 -6.07 -7.06
C LEU A 37 -6.38 -5.31 -5.76
N ILE A 38 -6.17 -5.94 -4.61
CA ILE A 38 -6.40 -5.30 -3.31
C ILE A 38 -5.43 -4.14 -3.09
N ALA A 39 -4.15 -4.31 -3.42
CA ALA A 39 -3.15 -3.24 -3.33
C ALA A 39 -3.49 -2.06 -4.24
N GLY A 40 -3.93 -2.33 -5.48
CA GLY A 40 -4.38 -1.30 -6.42
C GLY A 40 -5.61 -0.54 -5.92
N LEU A 41 -6.63 -1.24 -5.42
CA LEU A 41 -7.81 -0.61 -4.81
C LEU A 41 -7.43 0.22 -3.58
N GLY A 42 -6.51 -0.27 -2.75
CA GLY A 42 -5.98 0.48 -1.61
C GLY A 42 -5.23 1.74 -2.03
N ALA A 43 -4.46 1.69 -3.12
CA ALA A 43 -3.78 2.86 -3.69
C ALA A 43 -4.77 3.91 -4.19
N ILE A 44 -5.84 3.49 -4.88
CA ILE A 44 -6.91 4.38 -5.34
C ILE A 44 -7.61 5.04 -4.14
N ALA A 45 -7.96 4.26 -3.12
CA ALA A 45 -8.59 4.77 -1.90
C ALA A 45 -7.68 5.78 -1.18
N PHE A 46 -6.38 5.51 -1.11
CA PHE A 46 -5.40 6.44 -0.53
C PHE A 46 -5.26 7.73 -1.34
N HIS A 47 -5.23 7.64 -2.68
CA HIS A 47 -5.24 8.81 -3.56
C HIS A 47 -6.48 9.67 -3.33
N TYR A 48 -7.66 9.05 -3.25
CA TYR A 48 -8.91 9.76 -2.97
C TYR A 48 -8.88 10.44 -1.60
N LEU A 49 -8.37 9.75 -0.57
CA LEU A 49 -8.24 10.30 0.78
C LEU A 49 -7.31 11.53 0.81
N CYS A 50 -6.19 11.46 0.08
CA CYS A 50 -5.29 12.61 -0.06
C CYS A 50 -5.98 13.79 -0.74
N HIS A 51 -6.74 13.54 -1.82
CA HIS A 51 -7.41 14.59 -2.59
C HIS A 51 -8.54 15.28 -1.78
N VAL A 52 -9.35 14.50 -1.08
CA VAL A 52 -10.37 15.01 -0.15
C VAL A 52 -9.70 15.79 0.98
N GLY A 53 -8.62 15.26 1.53
CA GLY A 53 -7.85 15.94 2.57
C GLY A 53 -7.29 17.27 2.08
N THR A 54 -6.69 17.35 0.88
CA THR A 54 -6.11 18.60 0.36
C THR A 54 -7.19 19.65 0.14
N HIS A 55 -8.38 19.25 -0.31
CA HIS A 55 -9.50 20.17 -0.42
C HIS A 55 -9.97 20.67 0.96
N PHE A 56 -9.99 19.78 1.96
CA PHE A 56 -10.35 20.16 3.33
C PHE A 56 -9.30 21.07 4.00
N PHE A 57 -8.01 20.72 3.92
CA PHE A 57 -6.92 21.42 4.61
C PHE A 57 -6.38 22.63 3.85
N LEU A 58 -6.22 22.55 2.52
CA LEU A 58 -5.59 23.62 1.74
C LEU A 58 -6.61 24.52 1.06
N ASP A 59 -7.68 23.97 0.46
CA ASP A 59 -8.69 24.81 -0.21
C ASP A 59 -9.66 25.47 0.79
N GLN A 60 -10.30 24.69 1.68
CA GLN A 60 -11.23 25.26 2.65
C GLN A 60 -10.55 26.12 3.73
N MET A 61 -9.41 25.69 4.27
CA MET A 61 -8.73 26.47 5.31
C MET A 61 -7.84 27.57 4.72
N ALA A 62 -6.90 27.25 3.84
CA ALA A 62 -5.91 28.23 3.36
C ALA A 62 -6.32 29.02 2.11
N GLY A 63 -7.36 28.58 1.37
CA GLY A 63 -7.64 29.10 0.03
C GLY A 63 -6.47 28.86 -0.94
N TYR A 64 -5.62 27.87 -0.66
CA TYR A 64 -4.45 27.52 -1.45
C TYR A 64 -4.77 26.32 -2.34
N ARG A 65 -4.48 26.47 -3.64
CA ARG A 65 -4.73 25.47 -4.66
C ARG A 65 -3.41 24.93 -5.16
N PRO A 66 -2.94 23.79 -4.65
CA PRO A 66 -1.76 23.15 -5.22
C PRO A 66 -2.06 22.77 -6.69
N PRO A 67 -1.11 22.97 -7.62
CA PRO A 67 -1.30 22.54 -9.00
C PRO A 67 -1.42 21.02 -9.04
N ASP A 68 -2.54 20.52 -9.58
CA ASP A 68 -2.75 19.09 -9.78
C ASP A 68 -1.70 18.53 -10.77
N PRO A 69 -1.34 17.24 -10.67
CA PRO A 69 -0.51 16.57 -11.67
C PRO A 69 -1.11 16.73 -13.07
N HIS A 70 -0.26 16.96 -14.08
CA HIS A 70 -0.69 17.20 -15.45
C HIS A 70 -1.56 16.03 -15.96
N GLY A 71 -2.83 16.31 -16.30
CA GLY A 71 -3.77 15.34 -16.86
C GLY A 71 -4.92 14.90 -15.94
N GLU A 72 -4.90 15.25 -14.65
CA GLU A 72 -6.00 14.98 -13.73
C GLU A 72 -7.00 16.17 -13.71
N LYS A 73 -8.28 15.91 -13.95
CA LYS A 73 -9.32 16.92 -13.78
C LYS A 73 -9.61 17.07 -12.28
N PRO A 74 -9.75 18.29 -11.75
CA PRO A 74 -10.17 18.51 -10.37
C PRO A 74 -11.52 17.80 -10.15
N ILE A 75 -11.58 16.94 -9.13
CA ILE A 75 -12.81 16.21 -8.79
C ILE A 75 -13.81 17.15 -8.11
N LEU A 76 -13.32 18.22 -7.49
CA LEU A 76 -14.11 19.19 -6.72
C LEU A 76 -13.96 20.60 -7.30
N ASP A 77 -15.06 21.35 -7.32
CA ASP A 77 -15.09 22.73 -7.79
C ASP A 77 -14.31 23.64 -6.83
N PRO A 78 -13.45 24.55 -7.34
CA PRO A 78 -12.62 25.42 -6.50
C PRO A 78 -13.45 26.34 -5.61
N THR A 79 -13.15 26.38 -4.31
CA THR A 79 -13.86 27.29 -3.38
C THR A 79 -13.48 28.75 -3.63
N ASN A 80 -14.46 29.67 -3.60
CA ASN A 80 -14.24 31.12 -3.76
C ASN A 80 -13.74 31.79 -2.45
N ARG A 81 -12.64 31.30 -1.86
CA ARG A 81 -12.00 31.92 -0.68
C ARG A 81 -10.75 32.70 -1.07
N PRO A 82 -10.48 33.85 -0.44
CA PRO A 82 -9.22 34.56 -0.62
C PRO A 82 -8.06 33.73 -0.08
N PHE A 83 -6.93 33.75 -0.77
CA PHE A 83 -5.72 33.04 -0.37
C PHE A 83 -5.09 33.65 0.88
N ILE A 84 -4.98 32.87 1.96
CA ILE A 84 -4.42 33.30 3.25
C ILE A 84 -3.05 32.65 3.46
N ARG A 85 -1.99 33.40 3.18
CA ARG A 85 -0.58 32.93 3.19
C ARG A 85 -0.14 32.35 4.54
N TRP A 86 -0.54 32.98 5.64
CA TRP A 86 -0.17 32.52 6.99
C TRP A 86 -0.76 31.16 7.35
N MET A 87 -1.89 30.79 6.74
CA MET A 87 -2.56 29.51 6.97
C MET A 87 -1.69 28.34 6.50
N LEU A 88 -0.85 28.55 5.48
CA LEU A 88 0.09 27.53 4.98
C LEU A 88 1.16 27.13 6.01
N LEU A 89 1.38 27.93 7.06
CA LEU A 89 2.26 27.54 8.16
C LEU A 89 1.51 26.68 9.19
N PHE A 90 0.28 27.06 9.53
CA PHE A 90 -0.50 26.39 10.57
C PHE A 90 -1.13 25.08 10.11
N VAL A 91 -1.50 24.96 8.83
CA VAL A 91 -2.16 23.77 8.29
C VAL A 91 -1.23 22.54 8.32
N PRO A 92 0.03 22.59 7.82
CA PRO A 92 0.96 21.47 7.95
C PRO A 92 1.30 21.14 9.41
N ALA A 93 1.38 22.16 10.28
CA ALA A 93 1.61 21.95 11.71
C ALA A 93 0.46 21.16 12.35
N LEU A 94 -0.78 21.51 12.03
CA LEU A 94 -1.97 20.78 12.47
C LEU A 94 -2.00 19.35 11.92
N GLY A 95 -1.70 19.17 10.63
CA GLY A 95 -1.62 17.85 10.00
C GLY A 95 -0.54 16.95 10.63
N GLY A 96 0.62 17.52 10.93
CA GLY A 96 1.70 16.85 11.65
C GLY A 96 1.31 16.44 13.07
N ILE A 97 0.63 17.32 13.82
CA ILE A 97 0.12 17.01 15.16
C ILE A 97 -0.90 15.86 15.10
N LEU A 98 -1.90 15.94 14.21
CA LEU A 98 -2.92 14.92 14.06
C LEU A 98 -2.32 13.57 13.64
N SER A 99 -1.42 13.59 12.66
CA SER A 99 -0.66 12.41 12.22
C SER A 99 0.14 11.80 13.38
N GLY A 100 0.88 12.63 14.12
CA GLY A 100 1.65 12.21 15.28
C GLY A 100 0.78 11.59 16.37
N VAL A 101 -0.33 12.23 16.75
CA VAL A 101 -1.27 11.70 17.75
C VAL A 101 -1.83 10.34 17.32
N ILE A 102 -2.20 10.17 16.05
CA ILE A 102 -2.72 8.90 15.55
C ILE A 102 -1.68 7.79 15.62
N VAL A 103 -0.45 8.06 15.18
CA VAL A 103 0.64 7.06 15.22
C VAL A 103 0.98 6.70 16.67
N TYR A 104 1.24 7.70 17.53
CA TYR A 104 1.62 7.47 18.92
C TYR A 104 0.51 6.78 19.74
N THR A 105 -0.76 7.03 19.44
CA THR A 105 -1.89 6.44 20.19
C THR A 105 -2.22 5.03 19.73
N PHE A 106 -2.24 4.77 18.41
CA PHE A 106 -2.81 3.52 17.88
C PHE A 106 -1.75 2.51 17.39
N ALA A 107 -0.59 2.98 16.93
CA ALA A 107 0.52 2.11 16.50
C ALA A 107 1.85 2.84 16.65
N PRO A 108 2.39 2.96 17.88
CA PRO A 108 3.73 3.52 18.10
C PRO A 108 4.81 2.72 17.34
N GLU A 109 4.59 1.43 17.10
CA GLU A 109 5.46 0.62 16.25
C GLU A 109 5.45 1.00 14.76
N ALA A 110 4.56 1.89 14.33
CA ALA A 110 4.48 2.42 12.98
C ALA A 110 5.35 3.67 12.77
N GLU A 111 6.22 4.02 13.71
CA GLU A 111 7.18 5.12 13.60
C GLU A 111 8.18 4.91 12.43
N GLY A 112 8.79 5.99 11.95
CA GLY A 112 9.81 5.95 10.90
C GLY A 112 9.25 5.88 9.48
N HIS A 113 10.07 5.49 8.50
CA HIS A 113 9.62 5.36 7.11
C HIS A 113 8.90 4.03 6.91
N GLY A 114 7.79 4.05 6.17
CA GLY A 114 6.97 2.84 5.98
C GLY A 114 7.71 1.72 5.23
N THR A 115 8.69 2.08 4.41
CA THR A 115 9.56 1.16 3.67
C THR A 115 10.47 0.36 4.59
N ASP A 116 11.02 0.98 5.64
CA ASP A 116 11.96 0.35 6.54
C ASP A 116 11.29 -0.79 7.30
N ALA A 117 10.04 -0.59 7.71
CA ALA A 117 9.24 -1.63 8.36
C ALA A 117 8.95 -2.82 7.41
N ALA A 118 8.80 -2.59 6.11
CA ALA A 118 8.61 -3.66 5.13
C ALA A 118 9.93 -4.42 4.89
N ILE A 119 11.05 -3.71 4.80
CA ILE A 119 12.39 -4.29 4.66
C ILE A 119 12.74 -5.13 5.89
N ASP A 120 12.53 -4.59 7.10
CA ASP A 120 12.74 -5.29 8.36
C ASP A 120 11.81 -6.50 8.50
N ALA A 121 10.54 -6.38 8.07
CA ALA A 121 9.64 -7.51 8.07
C ALA A 121 10.15 -8.65 7.18
N TYR A 122 10.66 -8.33 5.99
CA TYR A 122 11.21 -9.31 5.06
C TYR A 122 12.50 -9.98 5.60
N HIS A 123 13.44 -9.20 6.15
CA HIS A 123 14.74 -9.74 6.58
C HIS A 123 14.72 -10.39 7.97
N ASN A 124 13.97 -9.82 8.92
CA ASN A 124 14.08 -10.18 10.34
C ASN A 124 12.80 -10.83 10.92
N LYS A 125 11.64 -10.67 10.27
CA LYS A 125 10.34 -11.13 10.82
C LYS A 125 9.63 -12.15 9.93
N GLY A 126 10.32 -12.76 8.97
CA GLY A 126 9.75 -13.77 8.07
C GLY A 126 8.58 -13.26 7.23
N GLY A 127 8.60 -11.98 6.87
CA GLY A 127 7.54 -11.31 6.11
C GLY A 127 6.30 -10.94 6.93
N PHE A 128 6.34 -11.03 8.25
CA PHE A 128 5.19 -10.69 9.11
C PHE A 128 5.05 -9.17 9.33
N ILE A 129 3.88 -8.64 8.96
CA ILE A 129 3.46 -7.25 9.17
C ILE A 129 2.13 -7.27 9.90
N ARG A 130 2.04 -6.57 11.04
CA ARG A 130 0.79 -6.45 11.79
C ARG A 130 -0.21 -5.65 10.96
N GLY A 131 -1.41 -6.22 10.72
CA GLY A 131 -2.43 -5.60 9.86
C GLY A 131 -2.88 -4.19 10.26
N ARG A 132 -2.74 -3.80 11.54
CA ARG A 132 -3.04 -2.43 12.01
C ARG A 132 -2.05 -1.38 11.52
N ILE A 133 -0.78 -1.75 11.30
CA ILE A 133 0.31 -0.81 10.98
C ILE A 133 0.06 -0.14 9.61
N PRO A 134 -0.18 -0.88 8.51
CA PRO A 134 -0.45 -0.27 7.21
C PRO A 134 -1.64 0.68 7.23
N ILE A 135 -2.73 0.33 7.93
CA ILE A 135 -3.95 1.15 8.01
C ILE A 135 -3.65 2.47 8.70
N ILE A 136 -3.02 2.42 9.88
CA ILE A 136 -2.70 3.61 10.67
C ILE A 136 -1.70 4.50 9.93
N LYS A 137 -0.67 3.89 9.31
CA LYS A 137 0.31 4.65 8.53
C LYS A 137 -0.31 5.33 7.32
N THR A 138 -1.22 4.63 6.62
CA THR A 138 -1.95 5.19 5.49
C THR A 138 -2.73 6.43 5.89
N ILE A 139 -3.45 6.38 7.01
CA ILE A 139 -4.22 7.53 7.53
C ILE A 139 -3.28 8.66 7.94
N ALA A 140 -2.23 8.37 8.70
CA ALA A 140 -1.26 9.36 9.17
C ALA A 140 -0.54 10.07 8.01
N SER A 141 -0.10 9.30 7.00
CA SER A 141 0.51 9.85 5.79
C SER A 141 -0.49 10.64 4.95
N ALA A 142 -1.75 10.20 4.84
CA ALA A 142 -2.78 10.97 4.15
C ALA A 142 -2.98 12.34 4.80
N LEU A 143 -3.06 12.42 6.13
CA LEU A 143 -3.17 13.69 6.86
C LEU A 143 -1.94 14.57 6.65
N THR A 144 -0.75 13.99 6.73
CA THR A 144 0.51 14.72 6.55
C THR A 144 0.58 15.31 5.14
N ILE A 145 0.38 14.50 4.10
CA ILE A 145 0.46 14.92 2.70
C ILE A 145 -0.67 15.93 2.38
N SER A 146 -1.88 15.65 2.83
CA SER A 146 -3.03 16.50 2.52
C SER A 146 -2.99 17.88 3.18
N SER A 147 -2.33 17.99 4.33
CA SER A 147 -2.06 19.27 5.00
C SER A 147 -0.94 20.10 4.34
N GLY A 148 -0.27 19.57 3.31
CA GLY A 148 0.88 20.22 2.67
C GLY A 148 2.22 19.88 3.32
N GLY A 149 2.28 18.82 4.14
CA GLY A 149 3.54 18.29 4.67
C GLY A 149 4.39 17.63 3.59
N SER A 150 5.71 17.61 3.80
CA SER A 150 6.66 16.94 2.91
C SER A 150 6.51 15.42 3.03
N GLY A 151 6.03 14.76 1.98
CA GLY A 151 5.85 13.31 1.96
C GLY A 151 5.42 12.76 0.60
N GLY A 152 5.95 11.60 0.24
CA GLY A 152 5.57 10.88 -0.98
C GLY A 152 4.45 9.87 -0.74
N ARG A 153 3.67 9.59 -1.79
CA ARG A 153 2.61 8.57 -1.77
C ARG A 153 3.16 7.13 -1.84
N GLU A 154 4.42 6.99 -2.25
CA GLU A 154 5.08 5.70 -2.49
C GLU A 154 5.14 4.81 -1.24
N GLY A 155 5.56 5.37 -0.10
CA GLY A 155 5.70 4.63 1.15
C GLY A 155 4.39 4.01 1.65
N PRO A 156 3.30 4.80 1.79
CA PRO A 156 1.98 4.28 2.17
C PRO A 156 1.44 3.23 1.21
N ILE A 157 1.55 3.46 -0.10
CA ILE A 157 1.07 2.51 -1.12
C ILE A 157 1.85 1.19 -1.04
N ALA A 158 3.17 1.26 -0.88
CA ALA A 158 4.01 0.07 -0.69
C ALA A 158 3.63 -0.71 0.58
N GLN A 159 3.36 -0.02 1.69
CA GLN A 159 2.94 -0.65 2.93
C GLN A 159 1.54 -1.29 2.86
N ILE A 160 0.61 -0.69 2.13
CA ILE A 160 -0.70 -1.29 1.87
C ILE A 160 -0.49 -2.66 1.20
N GLY A 161 0.29 -2.70 0.12
CA GLY A 161 0.60 -3.96 -0.58
C GLY A 161 1.31 -4.98 0.30
N ALA A 162 2.35 -4.56 1.03
CA ALA A 162 3.12 -5.43 1.92
C ALA A 162 2.24 -5.99 3.07
N GLY A 163 1.39 -5.15 3.65
CA GLY A 163 0.45 -5.51 4.70
C GLY A 163 -0.57 -6.56 4.27
N PHE A 164 -1.19 -6.36 3.09
CA PHE A 164 -2.13 -7.33 2.54
C PHE A 164 -1.45 -8.64 2.13
N GLY A 165 -0.25 -8.58 1.54
CA GLY A 165 0.55 -9.76 1.23
C GLY A 165 0.87 -10.58 2.49
N SER A 166 1.29 -9.91 3.55
CA SER A 166 1.56 -10.54 4.85
C SER A 166 0.31 -11.14 5.49
N PHE A 167 -0.82 -10.43 5.41
CA PHE A 167 -2.11 -10.93 5.91
C PHE A 167 -2.56 -12.20 5.18
N PHE A 168 -2.46 -12.22 3.85
CA PHE A 168 -2.79 -13.41 3.04
C PHE A 168 -1.86 -14.57 3.37
N ALA A 169 -0.55 -14.34 3.47
CA ALA A 169 0.43 -15.37 3.84
C ALA A 169 0.11 -15.98 5.21
N THR A 170 -0.23 -15.14 6.19
CA THR A 170 -0.60 -15.57 7.55
C THR A 170 -1.89 -16.39 7.54
N LYS A 171 -2.92 -15.95 6.80
CA LYS A 171 -4.23 -16.63 6.71
C LYS A 171 -4.15 -17.97 5.97
N LEU A 172 -3.26 -18.08 4.99
CA LEU A 172 -3.00 -19.30 4.23
C LEU A 172 -2.15 -20.33 4.97
N ASN A 173 -1.78 -20.05 6.23
CA ASN A 173 -1.14 -20.99 7.14
C ASN A 173 0.16 -21.57 6.57
N HIS A 174 0.97 -20.74 5.89
CA HIS A 174 2.38 -21.04 5.70
C HIS A 174 3.12 -20.56 6.95
N PRO A 175 3.49 -21.47 7.88
CA PRO A 175 4.26 -21.08 9.05
C PRO A 175 5.66 -20.73 8.56
N ARG A 176 6.14 -19.54 8.93
CA ARG A 176 7.55 -19.19 9.16
C ARG A 176 8.54 -19.96 8.26
N LEU A 177 8.86 -19.39 7.10
CA LEU A 177 10.15 -19.67 6.45
C LEU A 177 11.23 -18.86 7.16
#